data_AF-A0A556MX68-F1
#
_entry.id   AF-A0A556MX68-F1
#
_cell.length_a   1.000
_cell.length_b   1.000
_cell.length_c   1.000
_cell.angle_alpha   90.00
_cell.angle_beta   90.00
_cell.angle_gamma   90.00
#
_symmetry.space_group_name_H-M   'P 1'
#
loop_
_entity.id
_entity.type
_entity.pdbx_description
1 polymer ?
#
loop_
_entity_poly.entity_id
_entity_poly.type
_entity_poly.pdbx_seq_one_letter_code
_entity_poly.pdbx_strand_id
1 'polypeptide(L)'
;MNRVIWLAVCCLPLHHLTLTSGYGYRLHPVTGKIRYHDGIDLRAHRDTIFAVMPGRIAAVEYDHLTGVHIRLRSGEFAFLYGHLSQVFVLPGDSVEAATPLGLTGSSGRVTGEHLHFSVSFRQVPVNPLLFLRGLMNNQLTN
;
A
#
# COMPACT_ATOMS: atom_id res chain seq x y z
N MET A 1 36.42 0.81 0.63
CA MET A 1 35.28 -0.11 0.36
C MET A 1 34.09 0.76 -0.01
N ASN A 2 33.85 0.94 -1.30
CA ASN A 2 32.79 1.83 -1.80
C ASN A 2 31.43 1.16 -1.61
N ARG A 3 30.60 1.73 -0.74
CA ARG A 3 29.18 1.41 -0.66
C ARG A 3 28.52 1.92 -1.94
N VAL A 4 28.20 1.00 -2.84
CA VAL A 4 27.26 1.26 -3.92
C VAL A 4 25.91 1.56 -3.26
N ILE A 5 25.47 2.81 -3.38
CA ILE A 5 24.14 3.24 -2.96
C ILE A 5 23.18 2.62 -3.96
N TRP A 6 22.55 1.51 -3.59
CA TRP A 6 21.39 1.02 -4.30
C TRP A 6 20.25 2.01 -4.04
N LEU A 7 20.03 2.93 -4.97
CA LEU A 7 18.75 3.59 -5.10
C LEU A 7 17.75 2.49 -5.46
N ALA A 8 17.15 1.88 -4.44
CA ALA A 8 16.02 0.99 -4.65
C ALA A 8 14.91 1.86 -5.24
N VAL A 9 14.72 1.78 -6.57
CA VAL A 9 13.70 2.56 -7.29
C VAL A 9 12.28 2.21 -6.82
N CYS A 10 12.14 1.08 -6.11
CA CYS A 10 10.90 0.63 -5.51
C CYS A 10 11.14 -0.20 -4.24
N CYS A 11 10.10 -0.34 -3.42
CA CYS A 11 10.07 -1.14 -2.20
C CYS A 11 8.73 -1.86 -2.08
N LEU A 12 8.64 -2.91 -1.26
CA LEU A 12 7.36 -3.51 -0.89
C LEU A 12 6.66 -2.64 0.17
N PRO A 13 5.32 -2.62 0.24
CA PRO A 13 4.60 -1.79 1.21
C PRO A 13 4.76 -2.27 2.66
N LEU A 14 5.22 -3.52 2.85
CA LEU A 14 5.55 -4.17 4.13
C LEU A 14 6.81 -5.01 3.93
N HIS A 15 7.52 -5.33 5.02
CA HIS A 15 8.67 -6.25 4.97
C HIS A 15 8.30 -7.66 4.51
N HIS A 16 7.09 -8.14 4.86
CA HIS A 16 6.60 -9.46 4.49
C HIS A 16 5.18 -9.33 3.92
N LEU A 17 4.93 -9.97 2.78
CA LEU A 17 3.62 -9.96 2.14
C LEU A 17 2.90 -11.29 2.37
N THR A 18 1.85 -11.27 3.18
CA THR A 18 0.92 -12.39 3.32
C THR A 18 -0.48 -11.91 2.94
N LEU A 19 -0.96 -12.34 1.77
CA LEU A 19 -2.28 -11.97 1.25
C LEU A 19 -3.39 -12.61 2.10
N THR A 20 -4.32 -11.79 2.57
CA THR A 20 -5.52 -12.25 3.28
C THR A 20 -6.80 -12.05 2.45
N SER A 21 -6.79 -11.10 1.51
CA SER A 21 -7.93 -10.81 0.62
C SER A 21 -7.43 -10.29 -0.72
N GLY A 22 -7.87 -10.93 -1.81
CA GLY A 22 -7.43 -10.61 -3.18
C GLY A 22 -8.17 -9.44 -3.81
N TYR A 23 -7.57 -8.93 -4.90
CA TYR A 23 -8.13 -7.93 -5.80
C TYR A 23 -9.23 -8.53 -6.70
N GLY A 24 -10.22 -7.71 -7.07
CA GLY A 24 -11.31 -8.10 -7.97
C GLY A 24 -12.52 -8.70 -7.26
N TYR A 25 -13.36 -9.42 -8.01
CA TYR A 25 -14.53 -10.09 -7.45
C TYR A 25 -14.12 -11.28 -6.60
N ARG A 26 -14.46 -11.23 -5.32
CA ARG A 26 -14.22 -12.32 -4.37
C ARG A 26 -15.35 -12.44 -3.36
N LEU A 27 -15.39 -13.58 -2.67
CA LEU A 27 -16.29 -13.78 -1.55
C LEU A 27 -15.93 -12.82 -0.41
N HIS A 28 -16.87 -11.97 -0.01
CA HIS A 28 -16.67 -11.03 1.08
C HIS A 28 -16.58 -11.78 2.42
N PRO A 29 -15.53 -11.56 3.23
CA PRO A 29 -15.20 -12.43 4.38
C PRO A 29 -16.27 -12.42 5.48
N VAL A 30 -17.05 -11.35 5.58
CA VAL A 30 -18.12 -11.22 6.61
C VAL A 30 -19.48 -11.65 6.09
N THR A 31 -19.81 -11.31 4.84
CA THR A 31 -21.19 -11.39 4.35
C THR A 31 -21.43 -12.61 3.48
N GLY A 32 -20.38 -13.34 3.07
CA GLY A 32 -20.50 -14.46 2.14
C GLY A 32 -21.04 -14.07 0.76
N LYS A 33 -21.02 -12.78 0.41
CA LYS A 33 -21.50 -12.27 -0.89
C LYS A 33 -20.31 -11.94 -1.78
N ILE A 34 -20.44 -12.18 -3.08
CA ILE A 34 -19.44 -11.73 -4.05
C ILE A 34 -19.42 -10.19 -4.04
N ARG A 35 -18.27 -9.60 -3.78
CA ARG A 35 -18.04 -8.16 -3.83
C ARG A 35 -16.73 -7.87 -4.53
N TYR A 36 -16.67 -6.74 -5.22
CA TYR A 36 -15.44 -6.25 -5.82
C TYR A 36 -14.49 -5.66 -4.75
N HIS A 37 -13.19 -5.83 -4.95
CA HIS A 37 -12.10 -5.23 -4.19
C HIS A 37 -11.21 -4.46 -5.15
N ASP A 38 -11.04 -3.17 -4.93
CA ASP A 38 -10.15 -2.30 -5.69
C ASP A 38 -8.70 -2.30 -5.14
N GLY A 39 -8.42 -3.13 -4.15
CA GLY A 39 -7.10 -3.32 -3.54
C GLY A 39 -6.84 -4.77 -3.13
N ILE A 40 -5.85 -4.94 -2.26
CA ILE A 40 -5.56 -6.18 -1.56
C ILE A 40 -5.45 -5.93 -0.06
N ASP A 41 -5.78 -6.94 0.73
CA ASP A 41 -5.54 -6.91 2.17
C ASP A 41 -4.34 -7.82 2.49
N LEU A 42 -3.41 -7.27 3.27
CA LEU A 42 -2.17 -7.91 3.67
C LEU A 42 -2.16 -8.06 5.19
N ARG A 43 -1.88 -9.26 5.68
CA ARG A 43 -1.71 -9.52 7.12
C ARG A 43 -0.63 -8.58 7.66
N ALA A 44 -0.96 -7.87 8.73
CA ALA A 44 -0.04 -7.00 9.44
C ALA A 44 -0.46 -6.89 10.91
N HIS A 45 0.46 -6.50 11.80
CA HIS A 45 0.15 -6.20 13.20
C HIS A 45 1.15 -5.20 13.81
N ARG A 46 0.73 -3.94 13.86
CA ARG A 46 1.52 -2.75 14.17
C ARG A 46 2.79 -2.65 13.34
N ASP A 47 2.71 -3.11 12.09
CA ASP A 47 3.86 -3.14 11.20
C ASP A 47 4.07 -1.77 10.56
N THR A 48 5.33 -1.44 10.30
CA THR A 48 5.67 -0.23 9.55
C THR A 48 5.34 -0.41 8.08
N ILE A 49 4.65 0.58 7.51
CA ILE A 49 4.38 0.64 6.08
C ILE A 49 5.41 1.53 5.37
N PHE A 50 5.72 1.19 4.12
CA PHE A 50 6.76 1.86 3.35
C PHE A 50 6.25 2.40 2.02
N ALA A 51 6.83 3.52 1.58
CA ALA A 51 6.60 4.05 0.24
C ALA A 51 7.11 3.06 -0.81
N VAL A 52 6.19 2.55 -1.64
CA VAL A 52 6.49 1.58 -2.69
C VAL A 52 7.33 2.16 -3.83
N MET A 53 7.23 3.47 -4.08
CA MET A 53 8.01 4.21 -5.07
C MET A 53 8.28 5.63 -4.57
N PRO A 54 9.30 6.34 -5.09
CA PRO A 54 9.46 7.76 -4.85
C PRO A 54 8.22 8.52 -5.33
N GLY A 55 7.85 9.58 -4.63
CA GLY A 55 6.66 10.34 -4.98
C GLY A 55 6.33 11.43 -3.99
N ARG A 56 5.12 11.96 -4.11
CA ARG A 56 4.59 13.00 -3.23
C ARG A 56 3.34 12.53 -2.51
N ILE A 57 3.27 12.76 -1.20
CA ILE A 57 2.07 12.48 -0.41
C ILE A 57 0.97 13.43 -0.90
N ALA A 58 -0.03 12.86 -1.57
CA ALA A 58 -1.15 13.61 -2.10
C ALA A 58 -2.18 13.93 -1.00
N ALA A 59 -2.41 12.99 -0.08
CA ALA A 59 -3.37 13.15 1.00
C ALA A 59 -3.06 12.24 2.20
N VAL A 60 -3.48 12.70 3.37
CA VAL A 60 -3.60 11.92 4.60
C VAL A 60 -5.00 12.22 5.13
N GLU A 61 -5.89 11.24 5.09
CA GLU A 61 -7.33 11.44 5.27
C GLU A 61 -7.92 10.35 6.16
N TYR A 62 -9.17 10.55 6.58
CA TYR A 62 -9.99 9.54 7.25
C TYR A 62 -11.33 9.41 6.54
N ASP A 63 -11.77 8.17 6.33
CA ASP A 63 -13.16 7.86 6.00
C ASP A 63 -13.62 6.58 6.73
N HIS A 64 -14.93 6.38 6.83
CA HIS A 64 -15.49 5.26 7.60
C HIS A 64 -15.18 3.88 7.01
N LEU A 65 -14.91 3.78 5.70
CA LEU A 65 -14.58 2.52 5.04
C LEU A 65 -13.09 2.24 5.20
N THR A 66 -12.23 3.10 4.68
CA THR A 66 -10.77 2.90 4.56
C THR A 66 -10.00 3.27 5.82
N GLY A 67 -10.65 3.94 6.77
CA GLY A 67 -10.01 4.42 8.00
C GLY A 67 -9.04 5.55 7.72
N VAL A 68 -8.06 5.70 8.63
CA VAL A 68 -6.92 6.60 8.41
C VAL A 68 -6.11 6.03 7.25
N HIS A 69 -5.87 6.85 6.23
CA HIS A 69 -5.18 6.39 5.03
C HIS A 69 -4.29 7.46 4.41
N ILE A 70 -3.25 6.99 3.71
CA ILE A 70 -2.30 7.81 2.98
C ILE A 70 -2.48 7.56 1.49
N ARG A 71 -2.52 8.63 0.69
CA ARG A 71 -2.41 8.56 -0.77
C ARG A 71 -1.04 9.09 -1.20
N LEU A 72 -0.24 8.24 -1.85
CA LEU A 72 1.05 8.58 -2.43
C LEU A 72 0.92 8.63 -3.95
N ARG A 73 1.41 9.69 -4.59
CA ARG A 73 1.42 9.83 -6.05
C ARG A 73 2.84 9.73 -6.61
N SER A 74 3.02 8.88 -7.61
CA SER A 74 4.30 8.68 -8.32
C SER A 74 4.03 8.69 -9.83
N GLY A 75 4.22 9.86 -10.46
CA GLY A 75 3.83 10.09 -11.85
C GLY A 75 2.36 9.78 -12.13
N GLU A 76 2.12 8.78 -12.98
CA GLU A 76 0.78 8.32 -13.37
C GLU A 76 0.18 7.29 -12.40
N PHE A 77 0.98 6.82 -11.44
CA PHE A 77 0.54 5.90 -10.39
C PHE A 77 0.07 6.64 -9.15
N ALA A 78 -0.94 6.08 -8.48
CA ALA A 78 -1.29 6.42 -7.13
C ALA A 78 -1.43 5.15 -6.28
N PHE A 79 -0.95 5.25 -5.04
CA PHE A 79 -0.94 4.19 -4.04
C PHE A 79 -1.77 4.64 -2.85
N LEU A 80 -2.64 3.77 -2.35
CA LEU A 80 -3.38 3.99 -1.12
C LEU A 80 -2.93 2.98 -0.06
N TYR A 81 -2.67 3.47 1.15
CA TYR A 81 -2.36 2.67 2.33
C TYR A 81 -3.45 2.94 3.38
N GLY A 82 -4.31 1.96 3.64
CA GLY A 82 -5.50 2.09 4.49
C GLY A 82 -5.39 1.42 5.86
N HIS A 83 -6.40 1.68 6.68
CA HIS A 83 -6.59 1.13 8.03
C HIS A 83 -5.46 1.46 9.02
N LEU A 84 -4.77 2.58 8.83
CA LEU A 84 -3.59 2.91 9.63
C LEU A 84 -3.94 3.27 11.08
N SER A 85 -3.02 3.00 12.00
CA SER A 85 -3.11 3.48 13.39
C SER A 85 -2.32 4.76 13.62
N GLN A 86 -1.26 4.97 12.84
CA GLN A 86 -0.37 6.11 12.93
C GLN A 86 0.16 6.49 11.55
N VAL A 87 0.40 7.78 11.34
CA VAL A 87 0.98 8.35 10.12
C VAL A 87 2.22 9.16 10.49
N PHE A 88 3.29 9.02 9.70
CA PHE A 88 4.58 9.67 9.92
C PHE A 88 4.87 10.82 8.94
N VAL A 89 3.99 11.04 7.97
CA VAL A 89 4.16 11.99 6.86
C VAL A 89 2.96 12.94 6.76
N LEU A 90 3.16 14.07 6.10
CA LEU A 90 2.13 15.08 5.88
C LEU A 90 1.78 15.21 4.39
N PRO A 91 0.56 15.68 4.06
CA PRO A 91 0.23 16.06 2.69
C PRO A 91 1.26 17.06 2.14
N GLY A 92 1.82 16.70 0.99
CA GLY A 92 2.80 17.49 0.27
C GLY A 92 4.26 17.07 0.44
N ASP A 93 4.55 16.17 1.37
CA ASP A 93 5.89 15.63 1.56
C ASP A 93 6.37 14.86 0.33
N SER A 94 7.63 15.05 -0.04
CA SER A 94 8.34 14.19 -0.99
C SER A 94 8.98 13.03 -0.23
N VAL A 95 8.77 11.82 -0.73
CA VAL A 95 9.31 10.59 -0.13
C VAL A 95 10.07 9.81 -1.18
N GLU A 96 11.15 9.16 -0.75
CA GLU A 96 11.83 8.13 -1.54
C GLU A 96 11.17 6.77 -1.33
N ALA A 97 11.46 5.80 -2.19
CA ALA A 97 11.08 4.41 -1.91
C ALA A 97 11.69 3.94 -0.57
N ALA A 98 10.99 3.04 0.10
CA ALA A 98 11.34 2.55 1.45
C ALA A 98 11.25 3.61 2.57
N THR A 99 10.78 4.82 2.29
CA THR A 99 10.47 5.80 3.36
C THR A 99 9.34 5.25 4.24
N PRO A 100 9.52 5.18 5.58
CA PRO A 100 8.44 4.83 6.50
C PRO A 100 7.30 5.84 6.42
N LEU A 101 6.06 5.37 6.21
CA LEU A 101 4.88 6.23 6.06
C LEU A 101 3.97 6.22 7.29
N GLY A 102 4.01 5.16 8.10
CA GLY A 102 3.12 4.99 9.24
C GLY A 102 3.13 3.57 9.78
N LEU A 103 2.15 3.27 10.63
CA LEU A 103 1.90 1.94 11.19
C LEU A 103 0.54 1.42 10.77
N THR A 104 0.46 0.12 10.46
CA THR A 104 -0.82 -0.57 10.29
C THR A 104 -1.68 -0.48 11.55
N GLY A 105 -2.97 -0.70 11.39
CA GLY A 105 -3.93 -0.61 12.48
C GLY A 105 -5.28 -1.23 12.12
N SER A 106 -6.30 -0.82 12.87
CA SER A 106 -7.67 -1.30 12.69
C SER A 106 -8.67 -0.14 12.55
N SER A 107 -8.26 0.98 11.93
CA SER A 107 -9.15 2.13 11.74
C SER A 107 -10.10 1.91 10.55
N GLY A 108 -11.29 2.52 10.61
CA GLY A 108 -12.32 2.35 9.59
C GLY A 108 -13.07 1.03 9.74
N ARG A 109 -13.55 0.47 8.62
CA ARG A 109 -14.35 -0.76 8.64
C ARG A 109 -13.50 -1.99 8.38
N VAL A 110 -13.01 -2.60 9.46
CA VAL A 110 -12.17 -3.81 9.41
C VAL A 110 -12.72 -4.92 10.29
N THR A 111 -12.32 -6.17 10.01
CA THR A 111 -12.60 -7.34 10.87
C THR A 111 -11.45 -7.70 11.79
N GLY A 112 -10.30 -7.06 11.60
CA GLY A 112 -9.05 -7.30 12.30
C GLY A 112 -7.95 -6.48 11.65
N GLU A 113 -6.84 -6.32 12.34
CA GLU A 113 -5.72 -5.52 11.84
C GLU A 113 -5.12 -6.11 10.56
N HIS A 114 -4.93 -5.25 9.55
CA HIS A 114 -4.27 -5.54 8.29
C HIS A 114 -3.91 -4.23 7.59
N LEU A 115 -3.10 -4.32 6.53
CA LEU A 115 -2.94 -3.23 5.57
C LEU A 115 -3.89 -3.45 4.40
N HIS A 116 -4.76 -2.48 4.13
CA HIS A 116 -5.42 -2.37 2.84
C HIS A 116 -4.52 -1.58 1.88
N PHE A 117 -4.19 -2.16 0.73
CA PHE A 117 -3.28 -1.56 -0.24
C PHE A 117 -3.87 -1.57 -1.64
N SER A 118 -3.95 -0.39 -2.26
CA SER A 118 -4.50 -0.23 -3.61
C SER A 118 -3.52 0.50 -4.51
N VAL A 119 -3.54 0.12 -5.80
CA VAL A 119 -2.73 0.73 -6.84
C VAL A 119 -3.67 1.19 -7.95
N SER A 120 -3.49 2.40 -8.44
CA SER A 120 -4.15 2.87 -9.64
C SER A 120 -3.15 3.45 -10.63
N PHE A 121 -3.41 3.24 -11.92
CA PHE A 121 -2.68 3.85 -13.02
C PHE A 121 -3.65 4.73 -13.80
N ARG A 122 -3.35 6.03 -13.94
CA ARG A 122 -4.26 7.01 -14.56
C ARG A 122 -5.68 6.93 -13.99
N GLN A 123 -5.80 6.84 -12.67
CA GLN A 123 -7.06 6.73 -11.91
C GLN A 123 -7.84 5.41 -12.10
N VAL A 124 -7.32 4.46 -12.88
CA VAL A 124 -7.91 3.14 -13.04
C VAL A 124 -7.27 2.17 -12.04
N PRO A 125 -8.04 1.51 -11.16
CA PRO A 125 -7.50 0.47 -10.28
C PRO A 125 -6.83 -0.64 -11.08
N VAL A 126 -5.65 -1.06 -10.63
CA VAL A 126 -4.90 -2.18 -11.21
C VAL A 126 -4.59 -3.19 -10.12
N ASN A 127 -4.41 -4.45 -10.49
CA ASN A 127 -4.14 -5.52 -9.53
C ASN A 127 -2.80 -5.26 -8.78
N PRO A 128 -2.83 -4.97 -7.46
CA PRO A 128 -1.63 -4.66 -6.70
C PRO A 128 -0.61 -5.81 -6.66
N LEU A 129 -1.06 -7.07 -6.66
CA LEU A 129 -0.15 -8.22 -6.64
C LEU A 129 0.65 -8.34 -7.94
N LEU A 130 0.01 -8.11 -9.08
CA LEU A 130 0.70 -8.12 -10.37
C LEU A 130 1.70 -6.96 -10.47
N PHE A 131 1.31 -5.79 -9.97
CA PHE A 131 2.18 -4.63 -9.88
C PHE A 131 3.42 -4.90 -9.00
N LEU A 132 3.22 -5.36 -7.76
CA LEU A 132 4.32 -5.67 -6.82
C LEU A 132 5.22 -6.79 -7.35
N ARG A 133 4.66 -7.83 -7.98
CA ARG A 133 5.45 -8.88 -8.65
C ARG A 133 6.32 -8.32 -9.77
N GLY A 134 5.79 -7.39 -10.57
CA GLY A 134 6.54 -6.70 -11.62
C GLY A 134 7.72 -5.90 -11.04
N LEU A 135 7.51 -5.20 -9.92
CA LEU A 135 8.57 -4.47 -9.22
C LEU A 135 9.70 -5.41 -8.76
N MET A 136 9.35 -6.53 -8.11
CA MET A 136 10.34 -7.49 -7.61
C MET A 136 11.15 -8.13 -8.74
N ASN A 137 10.51 -8.50 -9.85
CA ASN A 137 11.21 -9.10 -10.98
C ASN A 137 12.23 -8.14 -11.61
N ASN A 138 11.89 -6.85 -11.71
CA ASN A 138 12.77 -5.85 -12.28
C ASN A 138 13.96 -5.48 -11.37
N GLN A 139 13.89 -5.78 -10.07
CA GLN A 139 15.04 -5.65 -9.16
C GLN A 139 16.02 -6.82 -9.25
N LEU A 140 15.58 -7.99 -9.74
CA LEU A 140 16.45 -9.16 -9.89
C LEU A 140 17.21 -9.18 -11.23
N THR A 141 16.81 -8.33 -12.19
CA THR A 141 17.38 -8.29 -13.54
C THR A 141 18.31 -7.09 -13.79
N ASN A 142 18.51 -6.22 -12.79
CA ASN A 142 19.43 -5.07 -12.83
C ASN A 142 20.50 -5.22 -11.73
#